data_AF-A0A923SNK1-F1
#
_entry.id   AF-A0A923SNK1-F1
#
_cell.length_a   1.000
_cell.length_b   1.000
_cell.length_c   1.000
_cell.angle_alpha   90.00
_cell.angle_beta   90.00
_cell.angle_gamma   90.00
#
_symmetry.space_group_name_H-M   'P 1'
#
loop_
_entity.id
_entity.type
_entity.pdbx_description
1 polymer ?
#
loop_
_entity_poly.entity_id
_entity_poly.type
_entity_poly.pdbx_seq_one_letter_code
_entity_poly.pdbx_strand_id
1 'polypeptide(L)' 'MKSVKDAILEGIGKQYLYLRLRQEERVKRELNTKYEGQYRNAGLVLLFDVFMALAVVVAVALLAGVLYLLAA' A
#
# COMPACT_ATOMS: atom_id res chain seq x y z
N MET A 1 -5.81 17.54 17.34
CA MET A 1 -4.42 17.27 16.90
C MET A 1 -4.44 16.04 16.00
N LYS A 2 -4.01 16.15 14.74
CA LYS A 2 -3.81 14.95 13.89
C LYS A 2 -2.69 14.11 14.51
N SER A 3 -2.88 12.80 14.60
CA SER A 3 -1.84 11.90 15.12
C SER A 3 -0.64 11.89 14.16
N VAL A 4 0.58 11.73 14.68
CA VAL A 4 1.80 11.63 13.86
C VAL A 4 1.67 10.52 12.81
N LYS A 5 1.00 9.42 13.16
CA LYS A 5 0.69 8.32 12.22
C LYS A 5 -0.18 8.77 11.06
N ASP A 6 -1.18 9.61 11.35
CA ASP A 6 -2.09 10.13 10.32
C ASP A 6 -1.36 11.09 9.38
N ALA A 7 -0.46 11.93 9.92
CA ALA A 7 0.36 12.82 9.11
C ALA A 7 1.32 12.05 8.18
N ILE A 8 1.93 10.97 8.67
CA ILE A 8 2.78 10.09 7.87
C ILE A 8 1.98 9.42 6.76
N LEU A 9 0.81 8.83 7.08
CA LEU A 9 -0.06 8.18 6.09
C LEU A 9 -0.57 9.15 5.02
N GLU A 10 -0.92 10.37 5.42
CA GLU A 10 -1.35 11.42 4.51
C GLU A 10 -0.21 11.83 3.55
N GLY A 11 1.02 11.97 4.07
CA GLY A 11 2.21 12.24 3.26
C GLY A 11 2.52 11.12 2.26
N ILE A 12 2.53 9.87 2.72
CA ILE A 12 2.78 8.69 1.89
C ILE A 12 1.70 8.56 0.80
N GLY A 13 0.43 8.67 1.16
CA GLY A 13 -0.68 8.58 0.22
C GLY A 13 -0.65 9.68 -0.84
N LYS A 14 -0.26 10.90 -0.46
CA LYS A 14 -0.05 12.01 -1.40
C LYS A 14 1.09 11.72 -2.37
N GLN A 15 2.26 11.33 -1.86
CA GLN A 15 3.42 10.97 -2.68
C GLN A 15 3.08 9.84 -3.66
N TYR A 16 2.40 8.80 -3.17
CA TYR A 16 1.98 7.65 -3.97
C TYR A 16 1.08 8.04 -5.14
N LEU A 17 0.00 8.78 -4.87
CA LEU A 17 -0.92 9.20 -5.94
C LEU A 17 -0.24 10.13 -6.94
N TYR A 18 0.62 11.02 -6.46
CA TYR A 18 1.35 11.94 -7.32
C TYR A 18 2.35 11.21 -8.24
N LEU A 19 3.08 10.23 -7.71
CA LEU A 19 3.99 9.39 -8.50
C LEU A 19 3.25 8.51 -9.50
N ARG A 20 2.11 7.93 -9.09
CA ARG A 20 1.31 7.03 -9.93
C ARG A 20 0.62 7.75 -11.09
N LEU A 21 0.02 8.90 -10.83
CA LEU A 21 -0.86 9.58 -11.80
C LEU A 21 -0.18 10.77 -12.49
N ARG A 22 0.88 11.34 -11.90
CA ARG A 22 1.70 12.48 -12.39
C ARG A 22 0.95 13.77 -12.72
N GLN A 23 -0.38 13.76 -12.79
CA GLN A 23 -1.25 14.90 -13.10
C GLN A 23 -2.19 15.18 -11.92
N GLU A 24 -2.18 16.41 -11.41
CA GLU A 24 -2.98 16.81 -10.25
C GLU A 24 -4.49 16.60 -10.42
N GLU A 25 -5.04 16.86 -11.61
CA GLU A 25 -6.47 16.67 -11.86
C GLU A 25 -6.89 15.20 -11.73
N ARG A 26 -6.05 14.29 -12.21
CA ARG A 26 -6.28 12.84 -12.07
C ARG A 26 -6.15 12.42 -10.62
N VAL A 27 -5.17 12.95 -9.89
CA VAL A 27 -5.02 12.72 -8.45
C VAL A 27 -6.27 13.14 -7.70
N LYS A 28 -6.78 14.36 -7.91
CA LYS A 28 -7.98 14.86 -7.22
C LYS A 28 -9.22 14.03 -7.55
N ARG A 29 -9.40 13.64 -8.82
CA ARG A 29 -10.50 12.79 -9.24
C ARG A 29 -10.43 11.43 -8.54
N GLU A 30 -9.29 10.74 -8.64
CA GLU A 30 -9.14 9.42 -8.06
C GLU A 30 -9.20 9.44 -6.53
N LEU A 31 -8.67 10.51 -5.91
CA LEU A 31 -8.79 10.72 -4.48
C LEU A 31 -10.25 10.81 -4.03
N ASN A 32 -11.06 11.61 -4.72
CA ASN A 32 -12.49 11.73 -4.39
C ASN A 32 -13.29 10.47 -4.71
N THR A 33 -12.97 9.76 -5.79
CA THR A 33 -13.74 8.57 -6.20
C THR A 33 -13.38 7.30 -5.44
N LYS A 34 -12.10 7.06 -5.16
CA LYS A 34 -11.62 5.80 -4.53
C LYS A 34 -11.21 5.93 -3.07
N TYR A 35 -10.80 7.12 -2.64
CA TYR A 35 -10.16 7.33 -1.35
C TYR A 35 -10.93 8.32 -0.47
N GLU A 36 -12.21 8.57 -0.78
CA GLU A 36 -13.11 9.45 -0.02
C GLU A 36 -12.59 10.89 0.15
N GLY A 37 -11.75 11.35 -0.78
CA GLY A 37 -11.12 12.67 -0.71
C GLY A 37 -9.96 12.77 0.29
N GLN A 38 -9.55 11.67 0.92
CA GLN A 38 -8.52 11.67 1.97
C GLN A 38 -7.25 10.91 1.55
N TYR A 39 -6.12 11.62 1.48
CA TYR A 39 -4.83 10.99 1.15
C TYR A 39 -4.42 9.90 2.16
N ARG A 40 -4.89 10.00 3.42
CA ARG A 40 -4.69 8.97 4.44
C ARG A 40 -5.23 7.61 4.01
N ASN A 41 -6.38 7.56 3.34
CA ASN A 41 -6.98 6.32 2.85
C ASN A 41 -6.13 5.69 1.74
N ALA A 42 -5.57 6.51 0.84
CA ALA A 42 -4.62 6.03 -0.16
C ALA A 42 -3.35 5.46 0.49
N GLY A 43 -2.84 6.11 1.55
CA GLY A 43 -1.72 5.60 2.35
C GLY A 43 -2.02 4.27 3.05
N LEU A 44 -3.23 4.10 3.59
CA LEU A 44 -3.67 2.85 4.22
C LEU A 44 -3.77 1.71 3.21
N VAL A 45 -4.38 1.95 2.04
CA VAL A 45 -4.47 0.95 0.97
C VAL A 45 -3.07 0.50 0.54
N LEU A 46 -2.15 1.45 0.33
CA LEU A 46 -0.76 1.12 0.00
C LEU A 46 -0.09 0.28 1.09
N LEU A 47 -0.31 0.61 2.36
CA LEU A 47 0.24 -0.15 3.48
C LEU A 47 -0.29 -1.59 3.48
N PHE A 48 -1.59 -1.77 3.25
CA PHE A 48 -2.19 -3.11 3.10
C PHE A 48 -1.61 -3.88 1.92
N ASP A 49 -1.44 -3.24 0.76
CA ASP A 49 -0.84 -3.87 -0.43
C ASP A 49 0.58 -4.37 -0.13
N VAL A 50 1.40 -3.58 0.58
CA VAL A 50 2.76 -3.98 0.98
C VAL A 50 2.73 -5.18 1.94
N PHE A 51 1.86 -5.15 2.96
CA PHE A 51 1.74 -6.28 3.89
C PHE A 51 1.23 -7.54 3.17
N MET A 52 0.31 -7.40 2.23
CA MET A 52 -0.20 -8.53 1.45
C MET A 52 0.90 -9.12 0.57
N ALA A 53 1.70 -8.30 -0.11
CA ALA A 53 2.86 -8.76 -0.88
C ALA A 53 3.88 -9.50 0.01
N LEU A 54 4.18 -8.98 1.20
CA LEU A 54 5.06 -9.65 2.17
C LEU A 54 4.50 -10.99 2.62
N ALA A 55 3.20 -11.06 2.90
CA ALA A 55 2.54 -12.31 3.29
C ALA A 55 2.65 -13.38 2.18
N VAL A 56 2.47 -12.99 0.92
CA VAL A 56 2.65 -13.88 -0.22
C VAL A 56 4.09 -14.39 -0.31
N VAL A 57 5.09 -13.50 -0.18
CA VAL A 57 6.51 -13.89 -0.20
C VAL A 57 6.82 -14.91 0.91
N VAL A 58 6.33 -14.67 2.13
CA VAL A 58 6.52 -15.58 3.26
C VAL A 58 5.84 -16.93 2.99
N ALA A 59 4.60 -16.93 2.48
CA ALA A 59 3.89 -18.16 2.15
C ALA A 59 4.64 -18.99 1.11
N VAL A 60 5.14 -18.36 0.04
CA VAL A 60 5.93 -19.02 -1.01
C VAL A 60 7.24 -19.57 -0.43
N ALA A 61 7.94 -18.81 0.41
CA ALA A 61 9.18 -19.25 1.04
C ALA A 61 8.96 -20.47 1.96
N LEU A 62 7.86 -20.49 2.72
CA LEU A 62 7.48 -21.63 3.55
C LEU A 62 7.15 -22.87 2.71
N LEU A 63 6.36 -22.71 1.64
CA LEU A 63 6.05 -23.81 0.72
C LEU A 63 7.32 -24.37 0.09
N ALA A 64 8.21 -23.52 -0.39
CA ALA A 64 9.48 -23.92 -0.96
C ALA A 64 10.36 -24.67 0.07
N GLY A 65 10.40 -24.19 1.32
CA GLY A 65 11.12 -24.85 2.41
C GLY A 65 10.57 -26.24 2.73
N VAL A 66 9.24 -26.39 2.79
CA VAL A 66 8.59 -27.69 3.01
C VAL A 66 8.88 -28.64 1.85
N LEU A 67 8.75 -28.17 0.60
CA LEU A 67 9.04 -28.98 -0.58
C LEU A 67 10.50 -29.41 -0.63
N TYR A 68 11.43 -28.51 -0.28
CA TYR A 68 12.86 -28.84 -0.20
C TYR A 68 13.11 -29.96 0.83
N LEU A 69 12.50 -29.87 2.01
CA LEU A 69 12.64 -30.90 3.06
C LEU A 69 12.02 -32.24 2.68
N LEU A 70 10.97 -32.26 1.85
CA LEU A 70 10.34 -33.50 1.37
C LEU A 70 11.09 -34.13 0.19
N ALA A 71 11.77 -33.31 -0.62
CA ALA A 71 12.51 -33.77 -1.79
C ALA A 71 13.97 -34.14 -1.48
N ALA A 72 14.53 -33.62 -0.37
CA ALA A 72 15.85 -33.95 0.15
C ALA A 72 15.82 -35.28 0.94
#